data_AF-A0AAV0RH36-F1
#
_entry.id   AF-A0AAV0RH36-F1
#
_cell.length_a   1.000
_cell.length_b   1.000
_cell.length_c   1.000
_cell.angle_alpha   90.00
_cell.angle_beta   90.00
_cell.angle_gamma   90.00
#
_symmetry.space_group_name_H-M   'P 1'
#
loop_
_entity.id
_entity.type
_entity.pdbx_description
1 polymer ?
#
loop_
_entity_poly.entity_id
_entity_poly.type
_entity_poly.pdbx_seq_one_letter_code
_entity_poly.pdbx_strand_id
1 'polypeptide(L)'
;MDSAKVVVLDIRFPTLPVVELQRHHASVNAIAWAPHSSCHICTAGDDSQALIWDLSSMGQPVEGGLDPILAYTAGAEIEQLQWSSSQPDWVAIAFSTKLQILRV
;
A
#
# COMPACT_ATOMS: atom_id res chain seq x y z
N MET A 1 8.81 -16.48 -4.36
CA MET A 1 7.86 -16.48 -3.23
C MET A 1 7.27 -15.09 -3.27
N ASP A 2 6.44 -14.86 -4.27
CA ASP A 2 6.17 -13.51 -4.77
C ASP A 2 4.67 -13.43 -5.03
N SER A 3 4.01 -12.52 -4.32
CA SER A 3 2.55 -12.39 -4.36
C SER A 3 2.21 -10.94 -4.59
N ALA A 4 1.28 -10.70 -5.51
CA ALA A 4 0.68 -9.39 -5.74
C ALA A 4 -0.44 -9.07 -4.73
N LYS A 5 -0.73 -9.99 -3.80
CA LYS A 5 -1.77 -9.82 -2.79
C LYS A 5 -1.19 -9.26 -1.50
N VAL A 6 -1.83 -8.22 -0.97
CA VAL A 6 -1.62 -7.76 0.41
C VAL A 6 -2.76 -8.26 1.27
N VAL A 7 -2.45 -8.92 2.38
CA VAL A 7 -3.43 -9.51 3.28
C VAL A 7 -3.36 -8.81 4.63
N VAL A 8 -4.49 -8.30 5.10
CA VAL A 8 -4.62 -7.73 6.44
C VAL A 8 -5.20 -8.81 7.35
N LEU A 9 -4.48 -9.14 8.43
CA LEU A 9 -4.85 -10.17 9.39
C LEU A 9 -5.10 -9.55 10.77
N ASP A 10 -6.12 -10.03 11.47
CA ASP A 10 -6.26 -9.79 12.90
C ASP A 10 -5.54 -10.92 13.65
N ILE A 11 -4.52 -10.58 14.45
CA ILE A 11 -3.73 -11.55 15.20
C ILE A 11 -4.55 -12.33 16.24
N ARG A 12 -5.71 -11.82 16.65
CA ARG A 12 -6.63 -12.50 17.57
C ARG A 12 -7.41 -13.62 16.88
N PHE A 13 -7.55 -13.53 15.55
CA PHE A 13 -8.25 -14.49 14.69
C PHE A 13 -7.47 -14.71 13.38
N PRO A 14 -6.27 -15.32 13.43
CA PRO A 14 -5.36 -15.35 12.29
C PRO A 14 -5.80 -16.28 11.15
N THR A 15 -6.85 -17.09 11.36
CA THR A 15 -7.32 -18.08 10.38
C THR A 15 -8.15 -17.47 9.25
N LEU A 16 -8.61 -16.23 9.41
CA LEU A 16 -9.45 -15.55 8.43
C LEU A 16 -8.86 -14.16 8.14
N PRO A 17 -8.61 -13.82 6.87
CA PRO A 17 -8.18 -12.48 6.53
C PRO A 17 -9.30 -11.47 6.79
N VAL A 18 -8.93 -10.32 7.36
CA VAL A 18 -9.84 -9.20 7.55
C VAL A 18 -10.18 -8.59 6.20
N VAL A 19 -9.15 -8.38 5.38
CA VAL A 19 -9.30 -7.92 4.00
C VAL A 19 -8.12 -8.35 3.13
N GLU A 20 -8.38 -8.59 1.85
CA GLU A 20 -7.36 -8.80 0.83
C GLU A 20 -7.37 -7.62 -0.16
N LEU A 21 -6.21 -7.01 -0.36
CA LEU A 21 -6.00 -5.92 -1.33
C LEU A 21 -5.40 -6.52 -2.60
N GLN A 22 -6.14 -6.47 -3.70
CA GLN A 22 -5.84 -7.23 -4.94
C GLN A 22 -5.83 -6.31 -6.18
N ARG A 23 -4.99 -5.27 -6.16
CA ARG A 23 -4.79 -4.39 -7.33
C ARG A 23 -3.35 -4.29 -7.83
N HIS A 24 -2.39 -4.84 -7.09
CA HIS A 24 -1.05 -4.99 -7.64
C HIS A 24 -1.06 -6.08 -8.73
N HIS A 25 -0.23 -5.87 -9.75
CA HIS A 25 -0.08 -6.78 -10.89
C HIS A 25 1.20 -7.61 -10.82
N ALA A 26 2.07 -7.32 -9.86
CA ALA A 26 3.32 -8.02 -9.59
C ALA A 26 3.62 -8.00 -8.08
N SER A 27 4.77 -8.53 -7.67
CA SER A 27 5.15 -8.69 -6.26
C SER A 27 5.11 -7.37 -5.51
N VAL A 28 4.56 -7.39 -4.29
CA VAL A 28 4.60 -6.23 -3.39
C VAL A 28 5.88 -6.28 -2.57
N ASN A 29 6.69 -5.22 -2.63
CA ASN A 29 8.00 -5.17 -1.99
C ASN A 29 8.02 -4.25 -0.78
N ALA A 30 7.15 -3.24 -0.75
CA ALA A 30 7.16 -2.21 0.28
C ALA A 30 5.77 -1.86 0.78
N ILE A 31 5.68 -1.48 2.06
CA ILE A 31 4.46 -1.07 2.73
C ILE A 31 4.76 -0.05 3.82
N ALA A 32 3.90 0.96 3.97
CA ALA A 32 3.96 1.89 5.09
C ALA A 32 2.58 2.43 5.47
N TRP A 33 2.37 2.61 6.76
CA TRP A 33 1.19 3.28 7.31
C TRP A 33 1.32 4.79 7.19
N ALA A 34 0.21 5.46 6.89
CA ALA A 34 0.19 6.92 6.94
C ALA A 34 0.22 7.37 8.42
N PRO A 35 1.04 8.36 8.80
CA PRO A 35 1.13 8.84 10.17
C PRO A 35 -0.07 9.69 10.59
N HIS A 36 -0.81 10.27 9.64
CA HIS A 36 -1.97 11.12 9.92
C HIS A 36 -3.30 10.34 10.00
N SER A 37 -3.33 9.06 9.59
CA SER A 37 -4.55 8.27 9.52
C SER A 37 -4.30 6.84 9.99
N SER A 38 -5.13 6.36 10.92
CA SER A 38 -5.06 4.99 11.43
C SER A 38 -5.58 3.95 10.43
N CYS A 39 -6.18 4.38 9.32
CA CYS A 39 -6.77 3.50 8.32
C CYS A 39 -6.13 3.64 6.93
N HIS A 40 -5.19 4.56 6.73
CA HIS A 40 -4.51 4.69 5.45
C HIS A 40 -3.19 3.92 5.43
N ILE A 41 -3.01 3.13 4.39
CA ILE A 41 -1.80 2.38 4.14
C ILE A 41 -1.35 2.57 2.69
N CYS A 42 -0.06 2.62 2.47
CA CYS A 42 0.52 2.70 1.13
C CYS A 42 1.35 1.46 0.86
N THR A 43 1.11 0.82 -0.29
CA THR A 43 1.80 -0.39 -0.75
C THR A 43 2.48 -0.11 -2.07
N ALA A 44 3.62 -0.75 -2.32
CA ALA A 44 4.31 -0.62 -3.59
C ALA A 44 5.04 -1.90 -4.00
N GLY A 45 5.25 -2.08 -5.31
CA GLY A 45 5.78 -3.33 -5.86
C GLY A 45 6.48 -3.23 -7.21
N ASP A 46 6.77 -4.41 -7.76
CA ASP A 46 7.45 -4.64 -9.05
C ASP A 46 6.64 -4.10 -10.24
N ASP A 47 5.33 -3.90 -10.06
CA ASP A 47 4.44 -3.32 -11.06
C ASP A 47 4.65 -1.81 -11.25
N SER A 48 5.66 -1.25 -10.58
CA SER A 48 5.97 0.18 -10.56
C SER A 48 4.83 1.02 -10.00
N GLN A 49 3.87 0.42 -9.27
CA GLN A 49 2.75 1.13 -8.68
C GLN A 49 2.98 1.37 -7.19
N ALA A 50 2.63 2.56 -6.73
CA ALA A 50 2.38 2.87 -5.33
C ALA A 50 0.87 3.11 -5.16
N LEU A 51 0.22 2.28 -4.36
CA LEU A 51 -1.23 2.30 -4.13
C LEU A 51 -1.49 2.75 -2.69
N ILE A 52 -2.41 3.70 -2.50
CA ILE A 52 -2.89 4.11 -1.19
C ILE A 52 -4.28 3.53 -0.99
N TRP A 53 -4.48 2.90 0.16
CA TRP A 53 -5.69 2.21 0.52
C TRP A 53 -6.31 2.87 1.73
N ASP A 54 -7.63 2.98 1.74
CA ASP A 54 -8.41 3.31 2.93
C ASP A 54 -9.06 2.04 3.49
N LEU A 55 -8.63 1.70 4.71
CA LEU A 55 -9.11 0.55 5.45
C LEU A 55 -10.30 0.91 6.38
N SER A 56 -10.82 2.14 6.33
CA SER A 56 -11.98 2.57 7.13
C SER A 56 -13.22 1.69 6.91
N SER A 57 -13.34 1.13 5.69
CA SER A 57 -14.45 0.27 5.27
C SER A 57 -14.20 -1.22 5.53
N MET A 58 -13.18 -1.60 6.33
CA MET A 58 -12.96 -2.97 6.80
C MET A 58 -14.18 -3.47 7.59
N GLY A 59 -15.10 -4.15 6.92
CA GLY A 59 -16.34 -4.65 7.53
C GLY A 59 -17.55 -4.67 6.61
N GLN A 60 -17.50 -3.97 5.47
CA GLN A 60 -18.49 -4.18 4.41
C GLN A 60 -18.01 -5.26 3.45
N PRO A 61 -18.85 -6.25 3.10
CA PRO A 61 -18.54 -7.19 2.03
C PRO A 61 -18.48 -6.41 0.71
N VAL A 62 -17.28 -5.95 0.35
CA VAL A 62 -17.01 -5.41 -0.98
C VAL A 62 -16.75 -6.59 -1.91
N GLU A 63 -17.76 -6.95 -2.70
CA GLU A 63 -17.57 -7.90 -3.81
C GLU A 63 -16.48 -7.34 -4.73
N GLY A 64 -15.34 -8.01 -4.80
CA GLY A 64 -14.19 -7.58 -5.62
C GLY A 64 -13.01 -6.97 -4.85
N GLY A 65 -13.07 -6.93 -3.51
CA GLY A 65 -12.01 -6.39 -2.64
C GLY A 65 -12.06 -4.86 -2.50
N LEU A 66 -11.18 -4.30 -1.66
CA LEU A 66 -11.05 -2.84 -1.58
C LEU A 66 -10.35 -2.32 -2.84
N ASP A 67 -10.75 -1.13 -3.29
CA ASP A 67 -10.06 -0.36 -4.31
C ASP A 67 -9.15 0.69 -3.65
N PRO A 68 -7.98 0.98 -4.24
CA PRO A 68 -7.11 2.03 -3.75
C PRO A 68 -7.74 3.39 -3.99
N ILE A 69 -7.61 4.29 -3.01
CA ILE A 69 -8.08 5.67 -3.12
C ILE A 69 -7.16 6.54 -3.99
N LEU A 70 -5.89 6.13 -4.12
CA LEU A 70 -4.89 6.80 -4.95
C LEU A 70 -3.93 5.78 -5.53
N ALA A 71 -3.54 5.99 -6.79
CA ALA A 71 -2.53 5.19 -7.48
C ALA A 71 -1.51 6.10 -8.14
N TYR A 72 -0.23 5.79 -7.93
CA TYR A 72 0.90 6.44 -8.58
C TYR A 72 1.73 5.42 -9.34
N THR A 73 2.12 5.74 -10.57
CA THR A 73 2.98 4.87 -11.38
C THR A 73 4.36 5.51 -11.50
N ALA A 74 5.37 4.86 -10.90
CA ALA A 74 6.77 5.20 -11.04
C ALA A 74 7.34 4.71 -12.37
N GLY A 75 8.58 5.11 -12.68
CA GLY A 75 9.26 4.71 -13.92
C GLY A 75 9.92 3.32 -13.87
N ALA A 76 9.91 2.66 -12.71
CA ALA A 76 10.46 1.33 -12.46
C ALA A 76 9.87 0.75 -11.17
N GLU A 77 10.20 -0.51 -10.88
CA GLU A 77 9.90 -1.20 -9.63
C GLU A 77 10.28 -0.38 -8.40
N ILE A 78 9.35 -0.33 -7.44
CA ILE A 78 9.51 0.46 -6.22
C ILE A 78 10.05 -0.47 -5.13
N GLU A 79 11.26 -0.18 -4.70
CA GLU A 79 12.00 -1.01 -3.73
C GLU A 79 11.80 -0.53 -2.30
N GLN A 80 11.59 0.78 -2.12
CA GLN A 80 11.47 1.38 -0.80
C GLN A 80 10.39 2.45 -0.78
N LEU A 81 9.63 2.43 0.31
CA LEU A 81 8.53 3.35 0.56
C LEU A 81 8.58 3.81 2.02
N GLN A 82 8.54 5.12 2.24
CA GLN A 82 8.55 5.68 3.59
C GLN A 82 7.70 6.94 3.67
N TRP A 83 6.69 6.95 4.56
CA TRP A 83 6.03 8.19 4.94
C TRP A 83 6.94 9.05 5.83
N SER A 84 6.82 10.36 5.69
CA SER A 84 7.51 11.30 6.56
C SER A 84 6.78 11.41 7.90
N SER A 85 7.49 11.15 9.00
CA SER A 85 6.96 11.31 10.35
C SER A 85 6.83 12.77 10.78
N SER A 86 7.63 13.67 10.20
CA SER A 86 7.63 15.10 10.51
C SER A 86 6.72 15.92 9.58
N GLN A 87 6.44 15.41 8.38
CA GLN A 87 5.56 16.05 7.40
C GLN A 87 4.54 15.02 6.90
N PRO A 88 3.42 14.84 7.62
CA PRO A 88 2.48 13.76 7.40
C PRO A 88 1.77 13.74 6.05
N ASP A 89 1.96 14.73 5.17
CA ASP A 89 1.39 14.80 3.82
C ASP A 89 2.39 14.32 2.74
N TRP A 90 3.57 13.84 3.14
CA TRP A 90 4.64 13.47 2.21
C TRP A 90 5.06 12.02 2.37
N VAL A 91 5.20 11.34 1.24
CA VAL A 91 5.72 9.98 1.11
C VAL A 91 6.92 9.98 0.16
N ALA A 92 8.00 9.33 0.57
CA ALA A 92 9.18 9.11 -0.25
C ALA A 92 9.13 7.70 -0.85
N ILE A 93 9.41 7.60 -2.15
CA ILE A 93 9.58 6.34 -2.88
C ILE A 93 10.95 6.32 -3.54
N ALA A 94 11.62 5.17 -3.48
CA ALA A 94 12.85 4.91 -4.21
C ALA A 94 12.61 3.83 -5.27
N PHE A 95 13.02 4.11 -6.50
CA PHE A 95 12.89 3.19 -7.62
C PHE A 95 14.07 3.37 -8.58
N SER A 96 14.64 2.25 -9.04
CA SER A 96 15.84 2.26 -9.90
C SER A 96 16.96 3.17 -9.33
N THR A 97 17.31 4.26 -10.02
CA THR A 97 18.34 5.24 -9.64
C THR A 97 17.77 6.57 -9.15
N LYS A 98 16.47 6.62 -8.86
CA LYS A 98 15.74 7.85 -8.53
C LYS A 98 15.03 7.73 -7.19
N LEU A 99 14.89 8.89 -6.55
CA LEU A 99 14.03 9.09 -5.39
C LEU A 99 12.99 10.16 -5.76
N GLN A 100 11.73 9.92 -5.44
CA GLN A 100 10.68 10.93 -5.53
C GLN A 100 10.02 11.11 -4.16
N ILE A 101 9.64 12.36 -3.87
CA ILE A 101 8.84 12.69 -2.69
C ILE A 101 7.50 13.18 -3.23
N LEU A 102 6.45 12.44 -2.92
CA LEU A 102 5.10 12.69 -3.37
C LEU A 102 4.31 13.32 -2.24
N ARG A 103 3.48 14.30 -2.60
CA ARG A 103 2.49 14.87 -1.68
C ARG A 103 1.16 14.15 -1.86
N VAL A 104 0.54 13.77 -0.75
CA VAL A 104 -0.62 12.88 -0.67
C VAL A 104 -1.65 13.43 0.30
#